data_AF-A0A1F9N2J9-F1
#
_entry.id   AF-A0A1F9N2J9-F1
#
_cell.length_a   1.000
_cell.length_b   1.000
_cell.length_c   1.000
_cell.angle_alpha   90.00
_cell.angle_beta   90.00
_cell.angle_gamma   90.00
#
_symmetry.space_group_name_H-M   'P 1'
#
loop_
_entity.id
_entity.type
_entity.pdbx_description
1 polymer ?
#
loop_
_entity_poly.entity_id
_entity_poly.type
_entity_poly.pdbx_seq_one_letter_code
_entity_poly.pdbx_strand_id
1 'polypeptide(L)'
;MTIKQWIRSLFLLVALAAGLEGCALLRSGGSSGSMTPDWVQRGSTLVVDGDKRYFTGVGAAYDKLRPPLLKKIAQKKALAAINEPIKEYLKALAAPWFKSLDKETAELIKPDTILDGLLKRCTGLAAIDEVYVASDNGSTFALSRVDYMAVRMEIEATPSAEPLRLFVTNAGIDPDALFNQVATRVAQAKGKSQKEPSADGTKAAPTKPGGGSQED
;
A
#
# COMPACT_ATOMS: atom_id res chain seq x y z
N MET A 1 -49.27 24.62 39.47
CA MET A 1 -48.79 23.85 38.30
C MET A 1 -48.31 22.49 38.77
N THR A 2 -48.93 21.41 38.32
CA THR A 2 -48.69 20.06 38.86
C THR A 2 -47.60 19.33 38.06
N ILE A 3 -46.75 18.58 38.76
CA ILE A 3 -45.66 17.72 38.23
C ILE A 3 -46.09 16.85 37.02
N LYS A 4 -47.37 16.48 36.95
CA LYS A 4 -47.96 15.73 35.82
C LYS A 4 -47.94 16.46 34.46
N GLN A 5 -47.85 17.80 34.43
CA GLN A 5 -47.72 18.56 33.18
C GLN A 5 -46.27 18.61 32.66
N TRP A 6 -45.29 18.63 33.56
CA TRP A 6 -43.86 18.58 33.19
C TRP A 6 -43.47 17.27 32.51
N ILE A 7 -44.00 16.15 33.00
CA ILE A 7 -43.70 14.83 32.43
C ILE A 7 -44.30 14.69 31.02
N ARG A 8 -45.51 15.23 30.77
CA ARG A 8 -46.13 15.18 29.44
C ARG A 8 -45.40 16.05 28.41
N SER A 9 -44.88 17.21 28.80
CA SER A 9 -44.03 18.05 27.93
C SER A 9 -42.66 17.43 27.68
N LEU A 10 -42.10 16.69 28.65
CA LEU A 10 -40.81 16.02 28.49
C LEU A 10 -40.89 14.80 27.56
N PHE A 11 -41.96 14.01 27.63
CA PHE A 11 -42.17 12.86 26.74
C PHE A 11 -42.46 13.26 25.28
N LEU A 12 -43.10 14.41 25.05
CA LEU A 12 -43.34 14.94 23.71
C LEU A 12 -42.05 15.44 23.01
N LEU A 13 -41.07 15.92 23.77
CA LEU A 13 -39.76 16.34 23.23
C LEU A 13 -38.83 15.16 22.92
N VAL A 14 -38.85 14.10 23.71
CA VAL A 14 -38.04 12.89 23.47
C VAL A 14 -38.57 12.07 22.28
N ALA A 15 -39.90 12.01 22.09
CA ALA A 15 -40.49 11.34 20.94
C ALA A 15 -40.24 12.08 19.60
N LEU A 16 -40.11 13.41 19.62
CA LEU A 16 -39.73 14.17 18.42
C LEU A 16 -38.25 14.01 18.06
N ALA A 17 -37.36 13.83 19.05
CA ALA A 17 -35.93 13.59 18.81
C ALA A 17 -35.67 12.16 18.29
N ALA A 18 -36.37 11.14 18.83
CA ALA A 18 -36.25 9.76 18.34
C ALA A 18 -36.93 9.55 16.96
N GLY A 19 -37.98 10.31 16.63
CA GLY A 19 -38.66 10.25 15.34
C GLY A 19 -37.94 10.98 14.20
N LEU A 20 -37.06 11.94 14.50
CA LEU A 20 -36.23 12.65 13.51
C LEU A 20 -34.90 11.93 13.24
N GLU A 21 -34.36 11.18 14.21
CA GLU A 21 -33.20 10.31 13.96
C GLU A 21 -33.58 9.02 13.20
N GLY A 22 -34.82 8.54 13.32
CA GLY A 22 -35.34 7.42 12.53
C GLY A 22 -35.62 7.73 11.05
N CYS A 23 -35.87 8.99 10.69
CA CYS A 23 -36.11 9.41 9.30
C CYS A 23 -34.87 9.94 8.58
N ALA A 24 -33.77 10.22 9.29
CA ALA A 24 -32.46 10.44 8.68
C ALA A 24 -31.82 9.12 8.19
N LEU A 25 -32.09 8.00 8.88
CA LEU A 25 -31.59 6.67 8.51
C LEU A 25 -32.34 6.00 7.35
N LEU A 26 -33.49 6.53 6.93
CA LEU A 26 -34.25 6.02 5.78
C LEU A 26 -34.20 6.95 4.56
N ARG A 27 -33.51 8.10 4.66
CA ARG A 27 -33.31 9.04 3.54
C ARG A 27 -31.84 9.24 3.16
N SER A 28 -30.90 8.66 3.90
CA SER A 28 -29.74 8.05 3.26
C SER A 28 -30.21 6.73 2.65
N GLY A 29 -30.77 6.81 1.45
CA GLY A 29 -30.46 5.82 0.43
C GLY A 29 -28.95 5.88 0.22
N GLY A 30 -28.21 5.39 1.23
CA GLY A 30 -26.81 5.12 1.16
C GLY A 30 -26.73 4.06 0.09
N SER A 31 -26.45 4.53 -1.12
CA SER A 31 -25.71 3.79 -2.11
C SER A 31 -24.87 2.79 -1.33
N SER A 32 -25.21 1.51 -1.43
CA SER A 32 -24.29 0.41 -1.18
C SER A 32 -23.22 0.55 -2.25
N GLY A 33 -22.42 1.62 -2.13
CA GLY A 33 -21.21 1.85 -2.87
C GLY A 33 -20.33 0.70 -2.46
N SER A 34 -20.00 -0.14 -3.43
CA SER A 34 -19.11 -1.27 -3.25
C SER A 34 -17.93 -0.83 -2.39
N MET A 35 -17.88 -1.32 -1.15
CA MET A 35 -16.82 -0.96 -0.22
C MET A 35 -15.50 -1.40 -0.86
N THR A 36 -14.65 -0.42 -1.18
CA THR A 36 -13.35 -0.68 -1.80
C THR A 36 -12.58 -1.68 -0.95
N PRO A 37 -12.15 -2.84 -1.50
CA PRO A 37 -11.51 -3.89 -0.71
C PRO A 37 -10.30 -3.39 0.07
N ASP A 38 -10.08 -3.93 1.27
CA ASP A 38 -8.98 -3.50 2.15
C ASP A 38 -7.60 -3.64 1.51
N TRP A 39 -7.41 -4.62 0.61
CA TRP A 39 -6.15 -4.78 -0.12
C TRP A 39 -5.89 -3.65 -1.12
N VAL A 40 -6.94 -3.02 -1.67
CA VAL A 40 -6.79 -1.82 -2.51
C VAL A 40 -6.31 -0.66 -1.65
N GLN A 41 -6.88 -0.50 -0.45
CA GLN A 41 -6.53 0.58 0.48
C GLN A 41 -5.11 0.43 1.04
N ARG A 42 -4.69 -0.79 1.37
CA ARG A 42 -3.32 -1.10 1.84
C ARG A 42 -2.25 -0.88 0.76
N GLY A 43 -2.60 -1.08 -0.50
CA GLY A 43 -1.68 -1.03 -1.64
C GLY A 43 -0.61 -2.13 -1.59
N SER A 44 0.42 -2.01 -2.43
CA SER A 44 1.53 -2.98 -2.50
C SER A 44 2.36 -2.97 -1.23
N THR A 45 2.49 -4.10 -0.53
CA THR A 45 3.20 -4.15 0.76
C THR A 45 3.60 -5.58 1.15
N LEU A 46 4.17 -5.74 2.35
CA LEU A 46 4.38 -7.02 2.99
C LEU A 46 3.25 -7.24 3.99
N VAL A 47 2.58 -8.38 3.93
CA VAL A 47 1.42 -8.70 4.76
C VAL A 47 1.77 -9.88 5.65
N VAL A 48 1.48 -9.73 6.95
CA VAL A 48 1.48 -10.81 7.94
C VAL A 48 0.02 -11.02 8.33
N ASP A 49 -0.51 -12.21 8.03
CA ASP A 49 -1.89 -12.61 8.31
C ASP A 49 -1.89 -13.96 9.03
N GLY A 50 -1.93 -13.91 10.37
CA GLY A 50 -1.64 -15.06 11.22
C GLY A 50 -0.25 -15.63 10.92
N ASP A 51 -0.21 -16.92 10.58
CA ASP A 51 1.03 -17.61 10.21
C ASP A 51 1.45 -17.40 8.74
N LYS A 52 0.61 -16.72 7.95
CA LYS A 52 0.85 -16.54 6.53
C LYS A 52 1.55 -15.21 6.26
N ARG A 53 2.53 -15.24 5.37
CA ARG A 53 3.35 -14.08 5.01
C ARG A 53 3.36 -13.94 3.49
N TYR A 54 3.03 -12.74 3.02
CA TYR A 54 2.88 -12.47 1.59
C TYR A 54 3.54 -11.16 1.19
N PHE A 55 4.08 -11.14 -0.03
CA PHE A 55 4.34 -9.91 -0.76
C PHE A 55 3.12 -9.61 -1.63
N THR A 56 2.62 -8.39 -1.58
CA THR A 56 1.47 -7.96 -2.39
C THR A 56 1.85 -6.84 -3.35
N GLY A 57 1.36 -6.94 -4.59
CA GLY A 57 1.44 -5.89 -5.59
C GLY A 57 0.03 -5.46 -5.99
N VAL A 58 -0.28 -4.17 -5.89
CA VAL A 58 -1.59 -3.62 -6.28
C VAL A 58 -1.44 -2.76 -7.53
N GLY A 59 -2.19 -3.10 -8.57
CA GLY A 59 -2.23 -2.36 -9.82
C GLY A 59 -3.60 -1.76 -10.05
N ALA A 60 -3.65 -0.51 -10.50
CA ALA A 60 -4.89 0.18 -10.82
C ALA A 60 -4.91 0.70 -12.27
N ALA A 61 -6.07 0.57 -12.90
CA ALA A 61 -6.38 1.12 -14.21
C ALA A 61 -7.65 1.96 -14.12
N TYR A 62 -7.51 3.23 -14.52
CA TYR A 62 -8.56 4.24 -14.55
C TYR A 62 -8.66 4.69 -16.00
N ASP A 63 -9.82 4.59 -16.67
CA ASP A 63 -10.14 5.30 -17.93
C ASP A 63 -11.45 4.80 -18.59
N LYS A 64 -11.92 5.53 -19.62
CA LYS A 64 -12.98 5.09 -20.55
C LYS A 64 -12.53 3.99 -21.55
N LEU A 65 -11.55 3.17 -21.17
CA LEU A 65 -11.12 2.04 -21.99
C LEU A 65 -12.13 0.89 -21.87
N ARG A 66 -12.15 -0.01 -22.85
CA ARG A 66 -13.00 -1.20 -22.79
C ARG A 66 -12.61 -2.06 -21.57
N PRO A 67 -13.57 -2.64 -20.82
CA PRO A 67 -13.29 -3.38 -19.59
C PRO A 67 -12.19 -4.46 -19.69
N PRO A 68 -12.07 -5.24 -20.79
CA PRO A 68 -10.98 -6.22 -20.92
C PRO A 68 -9.58 -5.60 -20.96
N LEU A 69 -9.44 -4.37 -21.47
CA LEU A 69 -8.17 -3.64 -21.50
C LEU A 69 -7.81 -3.10 -20.12
N LEU A 70 -8.78 -2.54 -19.39
CA LEU A 70 -8.59 -2.08 -18.01
C LEU A 70 -8.10 -3.22 -17.11
N LYS A 71 -8.74 -4.40 -17.22
CA LYS A 71 -8.32 -5.61 -16.50
C LYS A 71 -6.87 -5.98 -16.80
N LYS A 72 -6.48 -6.05 -18.08
CA LYS A 72 -5.11 -6.39 -18.47
C LYS A 72 -4.08 -5.37 -17.96
N ILE A 73 -4.41 -4.08 -18.02
CA ILE A 73 -3.53 -3.00 -17.52
C ILE A 73 -3.37 -3.11 -16.00
N ALA A 74 -4.47 -3.27 -15.26
CA ALA A 74 -4.46 -3.42 -13.81
C ALA A 74 -3.61 -4.64 -13.40
N GLN A 75 -3.82 -5.79 -14.05
CA GLN A 75 -3.05 -7.01 -13.82
C GLN A 75 -1.55 -6.82 -14.09
N LYS A 76 -1.18 -6.23 -15.24
CA LYS A 76 0.24 -5.97 -15.56
C LYS A 76 0.89 -5.04 -14.52
N LYS A 77 0.17 -4.00 -14.09
CA LYS A 77 0.64 -3.10 -13.04
C LYS A 77 0.78 -3.81 -11.70
N ALA A 78 -0.15 -4.70 -11.33
CA ALA A 78 -0.10 -5.46 -10.09
C ALA A 78 1.13 -6.38 -10.05
N LEU A 79 1.42 -7.09 -11.14
CA LEU A 79 2.63 -7.92 -11.28
C LEU A 79 3.90 -7.08 -11.17
N ALA A 80 3.94 -5.90 -11.79
CA ALA A 80 5.11 -5.02 -11.70
C ALA A 80 5.28 -4.41 -10.29
N ALA A 81 4.18 -4.10 -9.61
CA ALA A 81 4.18 -3.44 -8.31
C ALA A 81 4.69 -4.34 -7.17
N ILE A 82 4.74 -5.67 -7.38
CA ILE A 82 5.29 -6.61 -6.40
C ILE A 82 6.83 -6.52 -6.28
N ASN A 83 7.49 -5.90 -7.26
CA ASN A 83 8.94 -5.72 -7.26
C ASN A 83 9.41 -4.93 -6.03
N GLU A 84 8.67 -3.89 -5.65
CA GLU A 84 9.04 -3.01 -4.55
C GLU A 84 9.09 -3.73 -3.19
N PRO A 85 8.03 -4.39 -2.70
CA PRO A 85 8.06 -5.05 -1.40
C PRO A 85 9.06 -6.22 -1.34
N ILE A 86 9.26 -6.96 -2.45
CA ILE A 86 10.30 -8.00 -2.51
C ILE A 86 11.70 -7.36 -2.42
N LYS A 87 11.94 -6.27 -3.16
CA LYS A 87 13.21 -5.54 -3.12
C LYS A 87 13.51 -4.98 -1.73
N GLU A 88 12.50 -4.46 -1.04
CA GLU A 88 12.65 -3.96 0.34
C GLU A 88 13.09 -5.06 1.30
N TYR A 89 12.48 -6.24 1.22
CA TYR A 89 12.86 -7.40 2.03
C TYR A 89 14.28 -7.89 1.70
N LEU A 90 14.60 -8.09 0.41
CA LEU A 90 15.92 -8.55 -0.01
C LEU A 90 17.04 -7.58 0.41
N LYS A 91 16.79 -6.27 0.30
CA LYS A 91 17.71 -5.24 0.81
C LYS A 91 17.88 -5.31 2.32
N ALA A 92 16.80 -5.51 3.08
CA ALA A 92 16.89 -5.65 4.53
C ALA A 92 17.69 -6.89 4.94
N LEU A 93 17.48 -8.01 4.24
CA LEU A 93 18.20 -9.27 4.46
C LEU A 93 19.70 -9.13 4.18
N ALA A 94 20.05 -8.45 3.09
CA ALA A 94 21.44 -8.29 2.67
C ALA A 94 22.16 -7.08 3.30
N ALA A 95 21.45 -6.16 3.95
CA ALA A 95 22.05 -4.95 4.51
C ALA A 95 23.20 -5.22 5.52
N PRO A 96 23.10 -6.19 6.45
CA PRO A 96 24.20 -6.49 7.36
C PRO A 96 25.37 -7.14 6.62
N TRP A 97 25.09 -7.97 5.61
CA TRP A 97 26.11 -8.55 4.75
C TRP A 97 26.89 -7.48 4.01
N PHE A 98 26.21 -6.53 3.36
CA PHE A 98 26.85 -5.45 2.61
C PHE A 98 27.76 -4.58 3.51
N LYS A 99 27.34 -4.36 4.76
CA LYS A 99 28.14 -3.61 5.75
C LYS A 99 29.38 -4.37 6.23
N SER A 100 29.38 -5.70 6.12
CA SER A 100 30.51 -6.55 6.52
C SER A 100 31.58 -6.68 5.43
N LEU A 101 31.26 -6.32 4.19
CA LEU A 101 32.20 -6.39 3.08
C LEU A 101 33.13 -5.17 3.09
N ASP A 102 34.43 -5.42 2.99
CA ASP A 102 35.38 -4.39 2.59
C ASP A 102 35.20 -4.03 1.10
N LYS A 103 35.83 -2.94 0.67
CA LYS A 103 35.66 -2.39 -0.68
C LYS A 103 36.15 -3.36 -1.77
N GLU A 104 37.28 -4.04 -1.56
CA GLU A 104 37.85 -4.96 -2.55
C GLU A 104 36.95 -6.18 -2.74
N THR A 105 36.46 -6.74 -1.62
CA THR A 105 35.51 -7.86 -1.64
C THR A 105 34.17 -7.47 -2.28
N ALA A 106 33.66 -6.27 -2.01
CA ALA A 106 32.43 -5.77 -2.62
C ALA A 106 32.55 -5.62 -4.15
N GLU A 107 33.70 -5.15 -4.65
CA GLU A 107 33.97 -5.02 -6.09
C GLU A 107 34.05 -6.38 -6.80
N LEU A 108 34.58 -7.40 -6.13
CA LEU A 108 34.66 -8.78 -6.64
C LEU A 108 33.29 -9.46 -6.69
N ILE A 109 32.54 -9.40 -5.58
CA ILE A 109 31.29 -10.16 -5.42
C ILE A 109 30.11 -9.47 -6.12
N LYS A 110 30.18 -8.15 -6.32
CA LYS A 110 29.09 -7.34 -6.93
C LYS A 110 27.73 -7.63 -6.29
N PRO A 111 27.59 -7.37 -4.98
CA PRO A 111 26.43 -7.79 -4.20
C PRO A 111 25.08 -7.29 -4.76
N ASP A 112 25.05 -6.11 -5.39
CA ASP A 112 23.85 -5.59 -6.06
C ASP A 112 23.40 -6.46 -7.25
N THR A 113 24.34 -7.06 -7.99
CA THR A 113 24.02 -7.97 -9.10
C THR A 113 23.36 -9.25 -8.60
N ILE A 114 23.78 -9.75 -7.44
CA ILE A 114 23.16 -10.91 -6.79
C ILE A 114 21.73 -10.57 -6.37
N LEU A 115 21.52 -9.40 -5.75
CA LEU A 115 20.17 -8.95 -5.36
C LEU A 115 19.25 -8.72 -6.55
N ASP A 116 19.73 -8.12 -7.64
CA ASP A 116 18.92 -7.90 -8.84
C ASP A 116 18.52 -9.23 -9.50
N GLY A 117 19.45 -10.20 -9.52
CA GLY A 117 19.19 -11.55 -10.00
C GLY A 117 18.13 -12.27 -9.15
N LEU A 118 18.24 -12.20 -7.82
CA LEU A 118 17.26 -12.75 -6.89
C LEU A 118 15.90 -12.06 -7.03
N LEU A 119 15.89 -10.73 -7.11
CA LEU A 119 14.67 -9.94 -7.27
C LEU A 119 13.91 -10.39 -8.52
N LYS A 120 14.58 -10.53 -9.66
CA LYS A 120 13.96 -10.98 -10.91
C LYS A 120 13.34 -12.38 -10.80
N ARG A 121 14.01 -13.30 -10.09
CA ARG A 121 13.49 -14.66 -9.87
C ARG A 121 12.27 -14.65 -8.95
N CYS A 122 12.38 -13.96 -7.82
CA CYS A 122 11.31 -13.85 -6.82
C CYS A 122 10.06 -13.16 -7.40
N THR A 123 10.24 -12.14 -8.24
CA THR A 123 9.11 -11.44 -8.88
C THR A 123 8.49 -12.26 -10.01
N GLY A 124 9.25 -13.18 -10.61
CA GLY A 124 8.74 -14.19 -11.53
C GLY A 124 7.77 -15.19 -10.90
N LEU A 125 7.73 -15.29 -9.57
CA LEU A 125 6.77 -16.12 -8.82
C LEU A 125 5.39 -15.48 -8.71
N ALA A 126 5.25 -14.22 -9.12
CA ALA A 126 4.04 -13.44 -8.92
C ALA A 126 2.87 -13.94 -9.76
N ALA A 127 1.74 -14.14 -9.10
CA ALA A 127 0.48 -14.50 -9.73
C ALA A 127 -0.61 -13.47 -9.38
N ILE A 128 -1.53 -13.25 -10.33
CA ILE A 128 -2.74 -12.48 -10.07
C ILE A 128 -3.64 -13.33 -9.17
N ASP A 129 -4.00 -12.76 -8.03
CA ASP A 129 -4.82 -13.39 -7.02
C ASP A 129 -6.27 -12.89 -7.09
N GLU A 130 -6.47 -11.58 -7.10
CA GLU A 130 -7.80 -10.96 -7.12
C GLU A 130 -7.90 -9.83 -8.16
N VAL A 131 -9.12 -9.58 -8.64
CA VAL A 131 -9.45 -8.43 -9.48
C VAL A 131 -10.77 -7.83 -8.99
N TYR A 132 -10.78 -6.52 -8.77
CA TYR A 132 -11.93 -5.76 -8.35
C TYR A 132 -12.26 -4.68 -9.39
N VAL A 133 -13.53 -4.50 -9.71
CA VAL A 133 -14.02 -3.44 -10.58
C VAL A 133 -14.96 -2.57 -9.77
N ALA A 134 -14.59 -1.30 -9.59
CA ALA A 134 -15.38 -0.34 -8.82
C ALA A 134 -16.68 -0.03 -9.56
N SER A 135 -17.81 -0.09 -8.87
CA SER A 135 -19.14 0.07 -9.48
C SER A 135 -19.47 1.50 -9.87
N ASP A 136 -18.80 2.48 -9.28
CA ASP A 136 -19.05 3.91 -9.43
C ASP A 136 -18.43 4.50 -10.71
N ASN A 137 -17.21 4.09 -11.04
CA ASN A 137 -16.42 4.68 -12.13
C ASN A 137 -15.81 3.63 -13.08
N GLY A 138 -16.06 2.34 -12.84
CA GLY A 138 -15.53 1.24 -13.66
C GLY A 138 -14.03 1.02 -13.52
N SER A 139 -13.37 1.68 -12.55
CA SER A 139 -11.94 1.50 -12.31
C SER A 139 -11.64 0.06 -11.94
N THR A 140 -10.59 -0.49 -12.52
CA THR A 140 -10.19 -1.87 -12.27
C THR A 140 -8.92 -1.90 -11.45
N PHE A 141 -8.96 -2.68 -10.37
CA PHE A 141 -7.84 -2.96 -9.49
C PHE A 141 -7.50 -4.44 -9.59
N ALA A 142 -6.22 -4.77 -9.54
CA ALA A 142 -5.76 -6.14 -9.46
C ALA A 142 -4.76 -6.29 -8.32
N LEU A 143 -4.81 -7.46 -7.69
CA LEU A 143 -3.91 -7.88 -6.64
C LEU A 143 -3.02 -8.99 -7.18
N SER A 144 -1.72 -8.82 -7.00
CA SER A 144 -0.71 -9.84 -7.18
C SER A 144 -0.22 -10.29 -5.81
N ARG A 145 0.02 -11.59 -5.63
CA ARG A 145 0.58 -12.14 -4.39
C ARG A 145 1.75 -13.07 -4.70
N VAL A 146 2.75 -13.06 -3.81
CA VAL A 146 3.84 -14.05 -3.74
C VAL A 146 3.94 -14.51 -2.30
N ASP A 147 3.96 -15.83 -2.11
CA ASP A 147 4.18 -16.44 -0.80
C ASP A 147 5.62 -16.22 -0.33
N TYR A 148 5.77 -15.80 0.92
CA TYR A 148 7.07 -15.60 1.53
C TYR A 148 7.93 -16.86 1.53
N MET A 149 7.34 -18.04 1.76
CA MET A 149 8.05 -19.32 1.70
C MET A 149 8.58 -19.61 0.29
N ALA A 150 7.83 -19.22 -0.75
CA ALA A 150 8.29 -19.36 -2.13
C ALA A 150 9.53 -18.49 -2.40
N VAL A 151 9.56 -17.25 -1.90
CA VAL A 151 10.75 -16.39 -1.97
C VAL A 151 11.93 -16.98 -1.20
N ARG A 152 11.69 -17.55 -0.01
CA ARG A 152 12.75 -18.23 0.74
C ARG A 152 13.32 -19.40 -0.04
N MET A 153 12.47 -20.26 -0.59
CA MET A 153 12.91 -21.38 -1.41
C MET A 153 13.70 -20.92 -2.64
N GLU A 154 13.30 -19.82 -3.28
CA GLU A 154 14.04 -19.28 -4.43
C GLU A 154 15.43 -18.76 -4.04
N ILE A 155 15.56 -18.13 -2.86
CA ILE A 155 16.85 -17.73 -2.30
C ILE A 155 17.72 -18.98 -2.05
N GLU A 156 17.16 -20.02 -1.43
CA GLU A 156 17.84 -21.29 -1.17
C GLU A 156 18.24 -22.05 -2.44
N ALA A 157 17.42 -21.97 -3.49
CA ALA A 157 17.67 -22.64 -4.74
C ALA A 157 18.68 -21.90 -5.64
N THR A 158 18.97 -20.62 -5.38
CA THR A 158 19.82 -19.79 -6.24
C THR A 158 21.30 -19.93 -5.85
N PRO A 159 22.16 -20.55 -6.69
CA PRO A 159 23.57 -20.77 -6.34
C PRO A 159 24.34 -19.47 -6.15
N SER A 160 24.09 -18.45 -6.99
CA SER A 160 24.73 -17.14 -6.86
C SER A 160 24.37 -16.38 -5.57
N ALA A 161 23.36 -16.85 -4.82
CA ALA A 161 22.97 -16.29 -3.53
C ALA A 161 23.67 -16.99 -2.35
N GLU A 162 24.49 -18.01 -2.59
CA GLU A 162 25.23 -18.74 -1.55
C GLU A 162 26.00 -17.83 -0.58
N PRO A 163 26.73 -16.78 -1.01
CA PRO A 163 27.42 -15.88 -0.08
C PRO A 163 26.46 -15.21 0.92
N LEU A 164 25.29 -14.76 0.44
CA LEU A 164 24.25 -14.17 1.28
C LEU A 164 23.68 -15.21 2.27
N ARG A 165 23.41 -16.44 1.81
CA ARG A 165 22.84 -17.50 2.65
C ARG A 165 23.76 -17.95 3.78
N LEU A 166 25.05 -18.13 3.45
CA LEU A 166 26.08 -18.46 4.44
C LEU A 166 26.20 -17.34 5.47
N PHE A 167 26.18 -16.08 5.03
CA PHE A 167 26.19 -14.94 5.94
C PHE A 167 24.97 -14.92 6.86
N VAL A 168 23.75 -15.05 6.31
CA VAL A 168 22.49 -15.05 7.09
C VAL A 168 22.51 -16.14 8.15
N THR A 169 22.94 -17.35 7.79
CA THR A 169 23.07 -18.49 8.72
C THR A 169 24.10 -18.22 9.81
N ASN A 170 25.31 -17.79 9.45
CA ASN A 170 26.41 -17.58 10.40
C ASN A 170 26.18 -16.38 11.33
N ALA A 171 25.47 -15.35 10.84
CA ALA A 171 25.10 -14.18 11.62
C ALA A 171 23.89 -14.43 12.54
N GLY A 172 23.26 -15.62 12.48
CA GLY A 172 22.08 -15.94 13.27
C GLY A 172 20.88 -15.07 12.94
N ILE A 173 20.78 -14.57 11.70
CA ILE A 173 19.66 -13.74 11.27
C ILE A 173 18.44 -14.65 11.06
N ASP A 174 17.41 -14.46 11.87
CA ASP A 174 16.11 -15.10 11.68
C ASP A 174 15.36 -14.42 10.52
N PRO A 175 15.18 -15.08 9.35
CA PRO A 175 14.52 -14.48 8.19
C PRO A 175 13.05 -14.15 8.46
N ASP A 176 12.39 -14.93 9.31
CA ASP A 176 10.95 -14.80 9.61
C ASP A 176 10.72 -13.58 10.51
N ALA A 177 11.54 -13.43 11.55
CA ALA A 177 11.54 -12.24 12.40
C ALA A 177 11.87 -10.97 11.59
N LEU A 178 12.84 -11.06 10.68
CA LEU A 178 13.19 -9.96 9.78
C LEU A 178 12.02 -9.56 8.87
N PHE A 179 11.31 -10.52 8.27
CA PHE A 179 10.14 -10.23 7.45
C PHE A 179 9.09 -9.44 8.25
N ASN A 180 8.76 -9.89 9.46
CA ASN A 180 7.80 -9.22 10.33
C ASN A 180 8.24 -7.79 10.70
N GLN A 181 9.54 -7.60 10.94
CA GLN A 181 10.10 -6.27 11.21
C GLN A 181 9.98 -5.34 10.00
N VAL A 182 10.29 -5.83 8.80
CA VAL A 182 10.17 -5.06 7.55
C VAL A 182 8.71 -4.71 7.29
N ALA A 183 7.80 -5.67 7.41
CA ALA A 183 6.36 -5.45 7.23
C ALA A 183 5.83 -4.36 8.19
N THR A 184 6.23 -4.42 9.46
CA THR A 184 5.84 -3.41 10.46
C THR A 184 6.37 -2.02 10.08
N ARG A 185 7.65 -1.91 9.67
CA ARG A 185 8.26 -0.64 9.28
C ARG A 185 7.58 -0.04 8.06
N VAL A 186 7.28 -0.85 7.05
CA VAL A 186 6.62 -0.41 5.80
C VAL A 186 5.19 0.05 6.09
N ALA A 187 4.44 -0.66 6.94
CA ALA A 187 3.11 -0.24 7.37
C ALA A 187 3.15 1.11 8.12
N GLN A 188 4.11 1.30 9.02
CA GLN A 188 4.28 2.56 9.76
C GLN A 188 4.68 3.73 8.85
N ALA A 189 5.55 3.51 7.86
CA ALA A 189 5.96 4.54 6.91
C ALA A 189 4.75 5.06 6.10
N LYS A 190 3.89 4.14 5.64
CA LYS A 190 2.65 4.51 4.92
C LYS A 190 1.65 5.25 5.80
N GLY A 191 1.51 4.86 7.08
CA GLY A 191 0.65 5.55 8.04
C GLY A 191 1.12 6.97 8.39
N LYS A 192 2.43 7.25 8.27
CA LYS A 192 2.98 8.61 8.45
C LYS A 192 2.79 9.49 7.21
N SER A 193 2.95 8.94 6.01
CA SER A 193 2.71 9.67 4.75
C SER A 193 1.24 10.05 4.51
N GLN A 194 0.29 9.43 5.21
CA GLN A 194 -1.13 9.80 5.19
C GLN A 194 -1.52 10.83 6.26
N LYS A 195 -0.58 11.25 7.14
CA LYS A 195 -0.85 12.12 8.30
C LYS A 195 -0.38 13.57 8.16
N GLU A 196 0.15 13.97 7.01
CA GLU A 196 0.34 15.39 6.71
C GLU A 196 -0.97 15.95 6.13
N PRO A 197 -1.74 16.78 6.87
CA PRO A 197 -2.65 17.68 6.21
C PRO A 197 -1.80 18.63 5.37
N SER A 198 -2.04 18.67 4.05
CA SER A 198 -1.63 19.81 3.24
C SER A 198 -2.30 21.05 3.81
N ALA A 199 -1.60 21.73 4.70
CA ALA A 199 -1.95 23.07 5.12
C ALA A 199 -1.48 24.04 4.03
N ASP A 200 -2.43 24.88 3.63
CA ASP A 200 -2.31 26.09 2.83
C ASP A 200 -1.98 25.96 1.34
N GLY A 201 -3.08 25.94 0.59
CA GLY A 201 -3.20 26.93 -0.47
C GLY A 201 -3.32 28.34 0.12
N THR A 202 -2.51 29.27 -0.35
CA THR A 202 -3.00 30.62 -0.67
C THR A 202 -2.26 31.12 -1.90
N LYS A 203 -3.04 31.23 -2.97
CA LYS A 203 -2.69 31.81 -4.25
C LYS A 203 -2.65 33.33 -4.08
N ALA A 204 -1.46 33.92 -3.93
CA ALA A 204 -1.28 35.35 -4.14
C ALA A 204 -0.85 35.58 -5.59
N ALA A 205 -1.76 36.12 -6.40
CA ALA A 205 -1.47 36.57 -7.76
C ALA A 205 -0.48 37.75 -7.71
N PRO A 206 0.52 37.82 -8.60
CA PRO A 206 1.28 39.06 -8.78
C PRO A 206 0.38 40.07 -9.50
N THR A 207 -0.03 41.10 -8.77
CA THR A 207 -0.62 42.33 -9.33
C THR A 207 0.39 43.00 -10.24
N LYS A 208 0.05 43.08 -11.52
CA LYS A 208 0.74 43.85 -12.56
C LYS A 208 0.35 45.33 -12.39
N PRO A 209 1.28 46.29 -12.20
CA PRO A 209 0.98 47.68 -12.49
C PRO A 209 1.24 47.92 -13.98
N GLY A 210 0.17 48.26 -14.70
CA GLY A 210 0.28 48.83 -16.03
C GLY A 210 0.38 50.34 -15.95
N GLY A 211 1.22 50.92 -16.82
CA GLY A 211 0.94 52.20 -17.46
C GLY A 211 1.84 53.38 -17.08
N GLY A 212 2.56 53.89 -18.07
CA GLY A 212 2.61 55.34 -18.32
C GLY A 212 3.99 56.00 -18.35
N SER A 213 4.56 56.07 -19.56
CA SER A 213 5.17 57.22 -20.25
C SER A 213 6.01 58.28 -19.49
N GLN A 214 7.24 58.52 -19.98
CA GLN A 214 7.79 59.82 -20.43
C GLN A 214 9.20 59.60 -21.05
N GLU A 215 9.34 59.85 -22.35
CA GLU A 215 10.10 60.97 -22.98
C GLU A 215 11.62 60.73 -23.08
N ASP A 216 12.06 60.35 -24.29
CA ASP A 216 13.01 61.10 -25.12
C ASP A 216 12.70 60.81 -26.60
#